data_AF-A0A260Z8R4-F1
#
_entry.id   AF-A0A260Z8R4-F1
#
_cell.length_a   1.000
_cell.length_b   1.000
_cell.length_c   1.000
_cell.angle_alpha   90.00
_cell.angle_beta   90.00
_cell.angle_gamma   90.00
#
_symmetry.space_group_name_H-M   'P 1'
#
loop_
_entity.id
_entity.type
_entity.pdbx_description
1 polymer ?
#
loop_
_entity_poly.entity_id
_entity_poly.type
_entity_poly.pdbx_seq_one_letter_code
_entity_poly.pdbx_strand_id
1 'polypeptide(L)'
;MFVPFPLLRLPFLPFEKVIKGMSPFQILLLSLCSKRSKSKCQLMKPAKLLFLKVYLGAKARITVMFENLKREFQVDTGCRFIAHDFYWYHRTRWLPDHWNLINCVSKPSSDKEFLKWVDTIREVYRTSLNIFVVERPCNEEVIEWIEKKKPSIDVLFFKCHTPLITMQRILNCVQLKKEVNIRCGVSPQISISGPSEINELTHVTNSMNFSDLLKLKCPIIRSECTDFSDTDLNIFLKNWKKNGGTFDELTVNRSPNSLDIDENVVIEGLDAESIEYSRYEKPADQFMKVFQGYSIRNDQEEIAVFGFYGWHNKNVKFKFFVTTSGL
;
A
#
# COMPACT_ATOMS: atom_id res chain seq x y z
N MET A 1 20.06 -40.94 24.51
CA MET A 1 20.40 -39.54 24.84
C MET A 1 20.78 -38.85 23.54
N PHE A 2 19.95 -37.93 23.03
CA PHE A 2 20.23 -37.24 21.76
C PHE A 2 21.20 -36.07 22.04
N VAL A 3 22.39 -36.11 21.45
CA VAL A 3 23.31 -34.97 21.47
C VAL A 3 22.84 -33.98 20.40
N PRO A 4 22.49 -32.73 20.75
CA PRO A 4 22.02 -31.76 19.78
C PRO A 4 23.12 -31.42 18.77
N PHE A 5 22.80 -31.48 17.47
CA PHE A 5 23.72 -31.13 16.41
C PHE A 5 24.10 -29.63 16.49
N PRO A 6 25.39 -29.27 16.60
CA PRO A 6 25.80 -27.89 16.85
C PRO A 6 25.82 -27.05 15.56
N LEU A 7 24.65 -26.86 14.95
CA LEU A 7 24.46 -26.18 13.65
C LEU A 7 25.24 -24.85 13.56
N LEU A 8 25.16 -24.01 14.61
CA LEU A 8 25.81 -22.69 14.61
C LEU A 8 27.34 -22.75 14.85
N ARG A 9 27.92 -23.92 15.11
CA ARG A 9 29.37 -24.14 15.22
C ARG A 9 30.00 -24.71 13.96
N LEU A 10 29.19 -25.05 12.95
CA LEU A 10 29.71 -25.49 11.67
C LEU A 10 30.62 -24.43 11.02
N PRO A 11 31.69 -24.87 10.33
CA PRO A 11 32.45 -24.02 9.40
C PRO A 11 31.55 -23.43 8.31
N PHE A 12 32.04 -22.41 7.60
CA PHE A 12 31.25 -21.64 6.63
C PHE A 12 30.60 -22.53 5.56
N LEU A 13 31.37 -23.36 4.85
CA LEU A 13 30.87 -24.16 3.72
C LEU A 13 29.79 -25.20 4.13
N PRO A 14 29.98 -26.02 5.19
CA PRO A 14 28.93 -26.92 5.66
C PRO A 14 27.68 -26.17 6.12
N PHE A 15 27.85 -25.03 6.80
CA PHE A 15 26.72 -24.22 7.23
C PHE A 15 25.94 -23.64 6.05
N GLU A 16 26.64 -23.09 5.05
CA GLU A 16 26.03 -22.57 3.82
C GLU A 16 25.24 -23.65 3.09
N LYS A 17 25.78 -24.87 2.98
CA LYS A 17 25.10 -26.01 2.36
C LYS A 17 23.79 -26.35 3.08
N VAL A 18 23.80 -26.33 4.41
CA VAL A 18 22.58 -26.54 5.22
C VAL A 18 21.56 -25.43 4.98
N ILE A 19 21.99 -24.15 5.02
CA ILE A 19 21.09 -23.00 4.82
C ILE A 19 20.50 -22.98 3.40
N LYS A 20 21.26 -23.30 2.36
CA LYS A 20 20.74 -23.44 0.98
C LYS A 20 19.79 -24.63 0.81
N GLY A 21 19.90 -25.62 1.70
CA GLY A 21 18.98 -26.75 1.79
C GLY A 21 17.67 -26.38 2.50
N MET A 22 17.69 -25.40 3.41
CA MET A 22 16.51 -24.92 4.12
C MET A 22 15.60 -24.10 3.22
N SER A 23 14.32 -24.13 3.53
CA SER A 23 13.37 -23.21 2.93
C SER A 23 13.53 -21.78 3.48
N PRO A 24 13.07 -20.74 2.75
CA PRO A 24 13.10 -19.38 3.27
C PRO A 24 12.38 -19.22 4.62
N PHE A 25 11.29 -19.97 4.84
CA PHE A 25 10.60 -19.91 6.11
C PHE A 25 11.42 -20.54 7.25
N GLN A 26 12.07 -21.68 7.02
CA GLN A 26 12.98 -22.29 7.99
C GLN A 26 14.16 -21.38 8.34
N ILE A 27 14.72 -20.69 7.35
CA ILE A 27 15.79 -19.70 7.57
C ILE A 27 15.28 -18.55 8.44
N LEU A 28 14.05 -18.08 8.20
CA LEU A 28 13.42 -17.05 9.01
C LEU A 28 13.23 -17.51 10.46
N LEU A 29 12.70 -18.70 10.70
CA LEU A 29 12.56 -19.27 12.05
C LEU A 29 13.91 -19.37 12.76
N LEU A 30 14.94 -19.90 12.09
CA LEU A 30 16.29 -19.99 12.63
C LEU A 30 16.84 -18.60 13.00
N SER A 31 16.58 -17.59 12.16
CA SER A 31 17.03 -16.21 12.41
C SER A 31 16.36 -15.56 13.61
N LEU A 32 15.17 -16.03 14.03
CA LEU A 32 14.45 -15.50 15.19
C LEU A 32 14.94 -16.09 16.52
N CYS A 33 15.65 -17.21 16.51
CA CYS A 33 16.12 -17.91 17.71
C CYS A 33 17.15 -17.12 18.53
N SER A 34 18.08 -16.40 17.89
CA SER A 34 19.13 -15.66 18.59
C SER A 34 19.79 -14.59 17.71
N LYS A 35 20.50 -13.63 18.31
CA LYS A 35 21.33 -12.67 17.55
C LYS A 35 22.38 -13.39 16.69
N ARG A 36 23.02 -14.43 17.24
CA ARG A 36 24.04 -15.23 16.55
C ARG A 36 23.48 -15.95 15.33
N SER A 37 22.31 -16.58 15.44
CA SER A 37 21.67 -17.29 14.32
C SER A 37 21.20 -16.31 13.25
N LYS A 38 20.65 -15.15 13.63
CA LYS A 38 20.30 -14.07 12.70
C LYS A 38 21.50 -13.61 11.88
N SER A 39 22.60 -13.24 12.53
CA SER A 39 23.82 -12.78 11.85
C SER A 39 24.36 -13.84 10.89
N LYS A 40 24.32 -15.12 11.27
CA LYS A 40 24.71 -16.21 10.37
C LYS A 40 23.77 -16.33 9.15
N CYS A 41 22.46 -16.24 9.33
CA CYS A 41 21.50 -16.31 8.21
C CYS A 41 21.67 -15.13 7.24
N GLN A 42 21.91 -13.92 7.74
CA GLN A 42 22.16 -12.71 6.94
C GLN A 42 23.41 -12.83 6.03
N LEU A 43 24.44 -13.53 6.49
CA LEU A 43 25.67 -13.74 5.72
C LEU A 43 25.44 -14.66 4.51
N MET A 44 24.50 -15.58 4.61
CA MET A 44 24.29 -16.62 3.59
C MET A 44 23.50 -16.14 2.36
N LYS A 45 23.00 -14.88 2.37
CA LYS A 45 22.19 -14.30 1.30
C LYS A 45 21.10 -15.29 0.83
N PRO A 46 20.09 -15.56 1.67
CA PRO A 46 19.05 -16.52 1.35
C PRO A 46 18.24 -16.08 0.11
N ALA A 47 17.30 -16.92 -0.32
CA ALA A 47 16.46 -16.67 -1.49
C ALA A 47 15.93 -15.23 -1.52
N LYS A 48 15.91 -14.62 -2.70
CA LYS A 48 15.47 -13.24 -2.88
C LYS A 48 14.00 -13.12 -2.45
N LEU A 49 13.72 -12.16 -1.57
CA LEU A 49 12.35 -11.80 -1.25
C LEU A 49 11.84 -10.84 -2.34
N LEU A 50 10.77 -11.24 -3.01
CA LEU A 50 10.13 -10.48 -4.07
C LEU A 50 9.09 -9.49 -3.53
N PHE A 51 8.46 -9.84 -2.41
CA PHE A 51 7.37 -9.05 -1.86
C PHE A 51 7.28 -9.18 -0.34
N LEU A 52 7.15 -8.05 0.33
CA LEU A 52 6.84 -7.91 1.75
C LEU A 52 5.67 -6.96 1.93
N LYS A 53 4.56 -7.48 2.45
CA LYS A 53 3.39 -6.70 2.85
C LYS A 53 3.13 -6.85 4.35
N VAL A 54 2.89 -5.72 5.00
CA VAL A 54 2.45 -5.65 6.40
C VAL A 54 1.04 -5.08 6.43
N TYR A 55 0.16 -5.74 7.17
CA TYR A 55 -1.24 -5.36 7.31
C TYR A 55 -1.59 -5.21 8.78
N LEU A 56 -2.09 -4.04 9.14
CA LEU A 56 -2.51 -3.68 10.49
C LEU A 56 -4.02 -3.41 10.48
N GLY A 57 -4.81 -4.42 10.83
CA GLY A 57 -6.27 -4.31 10.91
C GLY A 57 -6.80 -5.05 12.12
N ALA A 58 -7.95 -5.72 11.98
CA ALA A 58 -8.50 -6.56 13.07
C ALA A 58 -7.54 -7.67 13.51
N LYS A 59 -6.65 -8.11 12.62
CA LYS A 59 -5.51 -8.97 12.91
C LYS A 59 -4.28 -8.36 12.23
N ALA A 60 -3.13 -8.48 12.86
CA ALA A 60 -1.86 -8.08 12.26
C ALA A 60 -1.35 -9.21 11.36
N ARG A 61 -0.96 -8.91 10.12
CA ARG A 61 -0.48 -9.92 9.17
C ARG A 61 0.79 -9.46 8.47
N ILE A 62 1.72 -10.39 8.28
CA ILE A 62 2.89 -10.24 7.42
C ILE A 62 2.73 -11.22 6.28
N THR A 63 2.94 -10.75 5.06
CA THR A 63 2.82 -11.52 3.83
C THR A 63 4.14 -11.42 3.10
N VAL A 64 4.77 -12.56 2.84
CA VAL A 64 6.05 -12.65 2.16
C VAL A 64 5.98 -13.56 0.94
N MET A 65 6.68 -13.16 -0.13
CA MET A 65 6.85 -13.95 -1.34
C MET A 65 8.32 -14.04 -1.70
N PHE A 66 8.81 -15.25 -1.92
CA PHE A 66 10.21 -15.53 -2.26
C PHE A 66 10.34 -15.98 -3.72
N GLU A 67 11.50 -15.75 -4.30
CA GLU A 67 11.90 -16.30 -5.58
C GLU A 67 12.14 -17.83 -5.45
N ASN A 68 11.67 -18.61 -6.44
CA ASN A 68 11.92 -20.06 -6.56
C ASN A 68 11.53 -20.89 -5.33
N LEU A 69 10.24 -20.88 -4.98
CA LEU A 69 9.68 -21.68 -3.89
C LEU A 69 9.89 -23.18 -4.15
N LYS A 70 10.76 -23.82 -3.37
CA LYS A 70 10.72 -25.27 -3.19
C LYS A 70 9.38 -25.59 -2.50
N ARG A 71 8.58 -26.52 -3.04
CA ARG A 71 7.33 -26.97 -2.39
C ARG A 71 7.67 -27.45 -0.97
N GLU A 72 7.13 -26.78 0.04
CA GLU A 72 7.19 -27.26 1.43
C GLU A 72 6.00 -28.18 1.70
N PHE A 73 6.26 -29.34 2.30
CA PHE A 73 5.21 -30.20 2.85
C PHE A 73 4.77 -29.63 4.21
N GLN A 74 3.45 -29.65 4.46
CA GLN A 74 2.85 -29.22 5.73
C GLN A 74 3.49 -29.94 6.92
N VAL A 75 3.93 -29.17 7.92
CA VAL A 75 4.11 -29.67 9.28
C VAL A 75 3.05 -28.96 10.12
N ASP A 76 1.99 -29.70 10.46
CA ASP A 76 0.95 -29.22 11.37
C ASP A 76 1.53 -29.18 12.78
N THR A 77 2.08 -28.03 13.16
CA THR A 77 2.46 -27.80 14.55
C THR A 77 1.20 -27.31 15.27
N GLY A 78 0.62 -28.15 16.14
CA GLY A 78 -0.53 -27.84 16.99
C GLY A 78 -0.37 -26.67 17.98
N CYS A 79 0.59 -25.77 17.74
CA CYS A 79 0.71 -24.49 18.40
C CYS A 79 -0.26 -23.49 17.76
N ARG A 80 -1.29 -23.12 18.53
CA ARG A 80 -2.17 -22.00 18.23
C ARG A 80 -1.33 -20.74 17.89
N PHE A 81 -1.65 -20.13 16.74
CA PHE A 81 -1.29 -18.76 16.28
C PHE A 81 -0.15 -18.53 15.27
N ILE A 82 0.49 -19.54 14.69
CA ILE A 82 1.21 -19.37 13.41
C ILE A 82 0.40 -20.12 12.35
N ALA A 83 -0.66 -19.49 11.87
CA ALA A 83 -1.41 -20.05 10.77
C ALA A 83 -0.54 -19.95 9.51
N HIS A 84 0.00 -21.08 9.06
CA HIS A 84 0.43 -21.27 7.68
C HIS A 84 -0.81 -21.28 6.79
N ASP A 85 -1.45 -20.13 6.67
CA ASP A 85 -2.60 -20.00 5.79
C ASP A 85 -2.08 -19.83 4.35
N PHE A 86 -1.91 -20.97 3.67
CA PHE A 86 -1.84 -21.01 2.22
C PHE A 86 -3.22 -20.65 1.69
N TYR A 87 -3.47 -19.36 1.47
CA TYR A 87 -4.64 -18.98 0.71
C TYR A 87 -4.39 -19.31 -0.78
N TRP A 88 -5.18 -20.22 -1.33
CA TRP A 88 -5.47 -20.20 -2.76
C TRP A 88 -6.23 -18.89 -3.05
N TYR A 89 -5.49 -17.85 -3.40
CA TYR A 89 -6.10 -16.65 -3.95
C TYR A 89 -6.56 -16.97 -5.38
N HIS A 90 -7.83 -17.29 -5.56
CA HIS A 90 -8.44 -17.17 -6.87
C HIS A 90 -8.38 -15.70 -7.30
N ARG A 91 -7.81 -15.45 -8.49
CA ARG A 91 -7.82 -14.20 -9.27
C ARG A 91 -8.08 -12.94 -8.44
N THR A 92 -7.03 -12.41 -7.80
CA THR A 92 -7.01 -10.96 -7.56
C THR A 92 -6.11 -10.33 -8.60
N ARG A 93 -6.65 -9.33 -9.30
CA ARG A 93 -6.09 -8.54 -10.43
C ARG A 93 -4.73 -7.85 -10.15
N TRP A 94 -4.10 -8.16 -9.02
CA TRP A 94 -2.92 -7.48 -8.45
C TRP A 94 -1.71 -8.40 -8.30
N LEU A 95 -1.84 -9.68 -8.67
CA LEU A 95 -0.73 -10.64 -8.72
C LEU A 95 -0.76 -11.30 -10.11
N PRO A 96 0.38 -11.36 -10.83
CA PRO A 96 0.49 -12.08 -12.09
C PRO A 96 0.00 -13.53 -11.98
N ASP A 97 -0.62 -14.01 -13.05
CA ASP A 97 -1.48 -15.21 -13.15
C ASP A 97 -0.83 -16.58 -12.84
N HIS A 98 0.36 -16.63 -12.22
CA HIS A 98 1.12 -17.87 -12.01
C HIS A 98 1.73 -18.06 -10.60
N TRP A 99 1.42 -17.21 -9.62
CA TRP A 99 2.17 -17.20 -8.35
C TRP A 99 1.41 -17.90 -7.20
N ASN A 100 1.75 -19.17 -6.95
CA ASN A 100 0.96 -20.09 -6.12
C ASN A 100 1.50 -20.33 -4.69
N LEU A 101 2.39 -19.52 -4.13
CA LEU A 101 2.78 -19.69 -2.72
C LEU A 101 3.07 -18.34 -2.05
N ILE A 102 2.22 -17.99 -1.10
CA ILE A 102 2.35 -16.81 -0.25
C ILE A 102 2.47 -17.30 1.18
N ASN A 103 3.60 -17.05 1.84
CA ASN A 103 3.74 -17.35 3.25
C ASN A 103 3.14 -16.18 4.05
N CYS A 104 2.13 -16.48 4.87
CA CYS A 104 1.49 -15.52 5.77
C CYS A 104 1.90 -15.83 7.21
N VAL A 105 2.25 -14.79 7.96
CA VAL A 105 2.33 -14.85 9.43
C VAL A 105 1.22 -13.94 9.95
N SER A 106 0.16 -14.53 10.53
CA SER A 106 -0.95 -13.78 11.12
C SER A 106 -0.89 -13.85 12.63
N LYS A 107 -0.93 -12.70 13.31
CA LYS A 107 -1.06 -12.59 14.76
C LYS A 107 -2.34 -11.86 15.15
N PRO A 108 -2.92 -12.14 16.35
CA PRO A 108 -4.07 -11.41 16.84
C PRO A 108 -3.81 -9.90 17.00
N SER A 109 -2.58 -9.50 17.35
CA SER A 109 -2.17 -8.12 17.60
C SER A 109 -0.83 -7.77 16.95
N SER A 110 -0.62 -6.48 16.72
CA SER A 110 0.64 -5.88 16.24
C SER A 110 1.54 -5.49 17.41
N ASP A 111 1.96 -6.48 18.18
CA ASP A 111 2.82 -6.29 19.36
C ASP A 111 4.32 -6.17 19.01
N LYS A 112 5.16 -5.92 20.02
CA LYS A 112 6.63 -5.91 19.88
C LYS A 112 7.19 -7.16 19.19
N GLU A 113 6.57 -8.32 19.39
CA GLU A 113 7.04 -9.54 18.76
C GLU A 113 6.71 -9.52 17.26
N PHE A 114 5.51 -9.11 16.86
CA PHE A 114 5.13 -8.89 15.46
C PHE A 114 6.10 -7.92 14.76
N LEU A 115 6.43 -6.80 15.40
CA LEU A 115 7.40 -5.83 14.86
C LEU A 115 8.81 -6.42 14.75
N LYS A 116 9.23 -7.27 15.69
CA LYS A 116 10.50 -8.03 15.61
C LYS A 116 10.53 -8.96 14.40
N TRP A 117 9.40 -9.56 14.02
CA TRP A 117 9.31 -10.37 12.79
C TRP A 117 9.50 -9.49 11.55
N VAL A 118 8.83 -8.34 11.47
CA VAL A 118 8.98 -7.37 10.37
C VAL A 118 10.45 -6.96 10.21
N ASP A 119 11.10 -6.54 11.31
CA ASP A 119 12.51 -6.15 11.28
C ASP A 119 13.41 -7.33 10.87
N THR A 120 13.16 -8.53 11.40
CA THR A 120 13.98 -9.70 11.09
C THR A 120 13.88 -10.09 9.62
N ILE A 121 12.70 -10.06 9.01
CA ILE A 121 12.53 -10.32 7.58
C ILE A 121 13.30 -9.29 6.75
N ARG A 122 13.15 -8.00 7.07
CA ARG A 122 13.84 -6.91 6.37
C ARG A 122 15.36 -7.05 6.45
N GLU A 123 15.88 -7.37 7.63
CA GLU A 123 17.31 -7.51 7.89
C GLU A 123 17.90 -8.77 7.21
N VAL A 124 17.23 -9.92 7.32
CA VAL A 124 17.71 -11.21 6.78
C VAL A 124 17.66 -11.23 5.26
N TYR A 125 16.59 -10.72 4.67
CA TYR A 125 16.34 -10.74 3.23
C TYR A 125 16.72 -9.43 2.52
N ARG A 126 17.23 -8.43 3.27
CA ARG A 126 17.68 -7.12 2.75
C ARG A 126 16.63 -6.45 1.86
N THR A 127 15.37 -6.44 2.33
CA THR A 127 14.23 -5.88 1.58
C THR A 127 13.71 -4.58 2.19
N SER A 128 13.11 -3.72 1.35
CA SER A 128 12.19 -2.68 1.81
C SER A 128 10.80 -3.26 2.08
N LEU A 129 9.94 -2.44 2.69
CA LEU A 129 8.51 -2.74 2.80
C LEU A 129 7.85 -2.39 1.47
N ASN A 130 7.28 -3.37 0.77
CA ASN A 130 6.61 -3.09 -0.50
C ASN A 130 5.23 -2.51 -0.25
N ILE A 131 4.44 -3.12 0.64
CA ILE A 131 3.11 -2.62 0.97
C ILE A 131 2.93 -2.54 2.48
N PHE A 132 2.46 -1.38 2.95
CA PHE A 132 2.09 -1.17 4.34
C PHE A 132 0.63 -0.74 4.41
N VAL A 133 -0.22 -1.53 5.08
CA VAL A 133 -1.66 -1.28 5.18
C VAL A 133 -2.05 -0.99 6.61
N VAL A 134 -2.72 0.14 6.83
CA VAL A 134 -3.28 0.57 8.11
C VAL A 134 -4.79 0.66 7.96
N GLU A 135 -5.49 -0.35 8.43
CA GLU A 135 -6.97 -0.40 8.42
C GLU A 135 -7.59 0.12 9.71
N ARG A 136 -6.92 -0.10 10.84
CA ARG A 136 -7.36 0.33 12.17
C ARG A 136 -6.32 1.25 12.82
N PRO A 137 -6.71 2.07 13.80
CA PRO A 137 -5.75 2.82 14.61
C PRO A 137 -4.64 1.88 15.11
N CYS A 138 -3.40 2.24 14.84
CA CYS A 138 -2.25 1.53 15.38
C CYS A 138 -2.16 1.75 16.89
N ASN A 139 -1.67 0.76 17.62
CA ASN A 139 -1.23 0.97 19.00
C ASN A 139 0.03 1.87 19.02
N GLU A 140 0.30 2.48 20.18
CA GLU A 140 1.43 3.41 20.34
C GLU A 140 2.78 2.73 20.03
N GLU A 141 2.94 1.44 20.38
CA GLU A 141 4.16 0.67 20.08
C GLU A 141 4.50 0.61 18.58
N VAL A 142 3.49 0.46 17.72
CA VAL A 142 3.69 0.49 16.27
C VAL A 142 4.08 1.90 15.82
N ILE A 143 3.46 2.93 16.38
CA ILE A 143 3.80 4.31 15.99
C ILE A 143 5.22 4.67 16.42
N GLU A 144 5.61 4.37 17.66
CA GLU A 144 6.99 4.53 18.14
C GLU A 144 7.99 3.78 17.24
N TRP A 145 7.63 2.57 16.80
CA TRP A 145 8.45 1.81 15.86
C TRP A 145 8.59 2.52 14.50
N ILE A 146 7.49 3.06 13.95
CA ILE A 146 7.51 3.82 12.69
C ILE A 146 8.38 5.08 12.84
N GLU A 147 8.18 5.84 13.92
CA GLU A 147 8.92 7.08 14.21
C GLU A 147 10.43 6.82 14.36
N LYS A 148 10.78 5.73 15.05
CA LYS A 148 12.17 5.32 15.26
C LYS A 148 12.83 4.78 13.99
N LYS A 149 12.13 3.94 13.22
CA LYS A 149 12.72 3.21 12.09
C LYS A 149 12.64 3.96 10.78
N LYS A 150 11.73 4.93 10.66
CA LYS A 150 11.46 5.71 9.44
C LYS A 150 11.50 4.83 8.19
N PRO A 151 10.64 3.79 8.13
CA PRO A 151 10.75 2.77 7.10
C PRO A 151 10.56 3.37 5.71
N SER A 152 11.34 2.86 4.76
CA SER A 152 11.10 3.11 3.34
C SER A 152 10.04 2.14 2.83
N ILE A 153 8.97 2.71 2.25
CA ILE A 153 7.76 2.00 1.84
C ILE A 153 7.46 2.31 0.37
N ASP A 154 7.21 1.30 -0.45
CA ASP A 154 6.82 1.52 -1.85
C ASP A 154 5.37 2.00 -1.94
N VAL A 155 4.45 1.26 -1.33
CA VAL A 155 3.01 1.54 -1.33
C VAL A 155 2.47 1.61 0.10
N LEU A 156 1.88 2.75 0.46
CA LEU A 156 1.20 2.94 1.74
C LEU A 156 -0.31 3.00 1.54
N PHE A 157 -1.05 2.31 2.39
CA PHE A 157 -2.49 2.22 2.30
C PHE A 157 -3.13 2.53 3.65
N PHE A 158 -4.05 3.48 3.67
CA PHE A 158 -4.91 3.80 4.81
C PHE A 158 -6.36 3.41 4.52
N LYS A 159 -7.07 2.89 5.51
CA LYS A 159 -8.55 2.98 5.54
C LYS A 159 -8.99 4.17 6.39
N CYS A 160 -10.02 4.88 5.96
CA CYS A 160 -10.48 6.17 6.52
C CYS A 160 -10.91 6.14 7.99
N HIS A 161 -11.18 4.96 8.55
CA HIS A 161 -11.45 4.81 9.98
C HIS A 161 -10.19 5.04 10.83
N THR A 162 -9.00 5.14 10.21
CA THR A 162 -7.78 5.53 10.90
C THR A 162 -7.87 7.02 11.27
N PRO A 163 -7.68 7.40 12.55
CA PRO A 163 -7.71 8.80 12.97
C PRO A 163 -6.72 9.65 12.17
N LEU A 164 -7.13 10.87 11.79
CA LEU A 164 -6.30 11.79 11.01
C LEU A 164 -4.92 12.02 11.65
N ILE A 165 -4.88 12.17 12.97
CA ILE A 165 -3.64 12.34 13.73
C ILE A 165 -2.68 11.15 13.57
N THR A 166 -3.21 9.92 13.55
CA THR A 166 -2.42 8.71 13.33
C THR A 166 -1.89 8.65 11.90
N MET A 167 -2.73 8.99 10.91
CA MET A 167 -2.29 9.07 9.51
C MET A 167 -1.16 10.10 9.34
N GLN A 168 -1.32 11.30 9.91
CA GLN A 168 -0.32 12.37 9.86
C GLN A 168 1.01 11.96 10.51
N ARG A 169 0.98 11.36 11.71
CA ARG A 169 2.21 10.85 12.37
C ARG A 169 2.96 9.86 11.47
N ILE A 170 2.24 8.93 10.84
CA ILE A 170 2.84 7.93 9.95
C ILE A 170 3.41 8.61 8.69
N LEU A 171 2.62 9.43 8.01
CA LEU A 171 3.03 10.12 6.78
C LEU A 171 4.26 11.00 6.98
N ASN A 172 4.39 11.65 8.14
CA ASN A 172 5.54 12.49 8.48
C ASN A 172 6.84 11.72 8.73
N CYS A 173 6.76 10.41 8.99
CA CYS A 173 7.92 9.59 9.37
C CYS A 173 8.40 8.65 8.27
N VAL A 174 7.51 8.19 7.41
CA VAL A 174 7.82 7.18 6.40
C VAL A 174 8.46 7.80 5.16
N GLN A 175 9.40 7.08 4.56
CA GLN A 175 9.95 7.45 3.25
C GLN A 175 9.19 6.73 2.15
N LEU A 176 8.20 7.40 1.60
CA LEU A 176 7.35 6.86 0.55
C LEU A 176 8.03 6.94 -0.83
N LYS A 177 7.98 5.86 -1.60
CA LYS A 177 8.68 5.78 -2.89
C LYS A 177 7.79 5.80 -4.12
N LYS A 178 6.60 5.19 -4.06
CA LYS A 178 5.77 5.00 -5.26
C LYS A 178 4.36 5.54 -5.10
N GLU A 179 3.66 5.11 -4.05
CA GLU A 179 2.21 5.29 -4.02
C GLU A 179 1.61 5.42 -2.62
N VAL A 180 0.68 6.36 -2.45
CA VAL A 180 -0.25 6.43 -1.31
C VAL A 180 -1.69 6.19 -1.76
N ASN A 181 -2.38 5.32 -1.02
CA ASN A 181 -3.81 5.11 -1.14
C ASN A 181 -4.50 5.40 0.18
N ILE A 182 -5.53 6.23 0.16
CA ILE A 182 -6.42 6.49 1.29
C ILE A 182 -7.81 6.08 0.84
N ARG A 183 -8.30 4.95 1.37
CA ARG A 183 -9.62 4.42 1.02
C ARG A 183 -10.64 4.69 2.08
N CYS A 184 -11.85 5.03 1.65
CA CYS A 184 -12.96 5.22 2.56
C CYS A 184 -13.78 3.95 2.67
N GLY A 185 -13.81 3.38 3.87
CA GLY A 185 -14.82 2.40 4.21
C GLY A 185 -16.12 3.14 4.44
N VAL A 186 -17.03 3.10 3.48
CA VAL A 186 -18.44 3.41 3.75
C VAL A 186 -18.93 2.29 4.66
N SER A 187 -19.13 2.57 5.95
CA SER A 187 -19.76 1.59 6.84
C SER A 187 -21.27 1.73 6.67
N PRO A 188 -21.99 0.73 6.17
CA PRO A 188 -23.41 0.64 6.46
C PRO A 188 -23.53 0.48 7.98
N GLN A 189 -24.24 1.39 8.66
CA GLN A 189 -24.69 1.08 10.01
C GLN A 189 -25.69 -0.07 9.88
N ILE A 190 -25.25 -1.28 10.17
CA ILE A 190 -26.17 -2.40 10.38
C ILE A 190 -26.68 -2.26 11.81
N SER A 191 -27.75 -1.48 12.00
CA SER A 191 -28.53 -1.53 13.23
C SER A 191 -29.31 -2.85 13.26
N ILE A 192 -28.95 -3.75 14.17
CA ILE A 192 -29.81 -4.90 14.51
C ILE A 192 -30.86 -4.38 15.50
N SER A 193 -31.78 -3.54 15.02
CA SER A 193 -32.90 -3.06 15.82
C SER A 193 -33.99 -2.50 14.91
N GLY A 194 -34.95 -3.37 14.57
CA GLY A 194 -36.30 -3.00 14.10
C GLY A 194 -36.42 -2.39 12.69
N PRO A 195 -37.59 -2.54 12.04
CA PRO A 195 -37.89 -1.90 10.77
C PRO A 195 -38.27 -0.44 11.02
N SER A 196 -37.30 0.42 11.25
CA SER A 196 -37.50 1.87 11.25
C SER A 196 -36.21 2.54 10.78
N GLU A 197 -36.30 3.07 9.57
CA GLU A 197 -35.35 3.99 8.92
C GLU A 197 -33.90 3.51 8.84
N ILE A 198 -33.49 3.14 7.63
CA ILE A 198 -32.08 2.99 7.25
C ILE A 198 -31.45 4.38 7.41
N ASN A 199 -30.90 4.67 8.58
CA ASN A 199 -30.19 5.92 8.84
C ASN A 199 -29.08 6.09 7.81
N GLU A 200 -29.02 7.31 7.27
CA GLU A 200 -28.10 7.76 6.23
C GLU A 200 -26.66 7.25 6.48
N LEU A 201 -26.01 6.81 5.41
CA LEU A 201 -24.59 6.45 5.41
C LEU A 201 -23.78 7.69 5.84
N THR A 202 -23.49 7.83 7.13
CA THR A 202 -22.59 8.88 7.63
C THR A 202 -21.17 8.51 7.21
N HIS A 203 -20.75 9.01 6.06
CA HIS A 203 -19.36 8.93 5.65
C HIS A 203 -18.47 9.54 6.74
N VAL A 204 -17.37 8.85 7.04
CA VAL A 204 -16.41 9.28 8.04
C VAL A 204 -15.86 10.66 7.65
N THR A 205 -16.10 11.64 8.52
CA THR A 205 -15.80 13.08 8.42
C THR A 205 -14.31 13.45 8.46
N ASN A 206 -13.40 12.48 8.36
CA ASN A 206 -11.96 12.70 8.39
C ASN A 206 -11.39 12.84 6.97
N SER A 207 -11.91 13.79 6.18
CA SER A 207 -11.33 14.13 4.89
C SER A 207 -9.96 14.76 5.09
N MET A 208 -8.97 14.27 4.35
CA MET A 208 -7.69 14.99 4.27
C MET A 208 -7.90 16.22 3.40
N ASN A 209 -7.34 17.36 3.80
CA ASN A 209 -7.34 18.55 2.97
C ASN A 209 -6.52 18.29 1.70
N PHE A 210 -7.00 18.79 0.56
CA PHE A 210 -6.30 18.64 -0.70
C PHE A 210 -4.88 19.22 -0.68
N SER A 211 -4.70 20.38 -0.05
CA SER A 211 -3.39 21.02 0.09
C SER A 211 -2.38 20.19 0.90
N ASP A 212 -2.84 19.39 1.85
CA ASP A 212 -1.97 18.48 2.61
C ASP A 212 -1.61 17.23 1.81
N LEU A 213 -2.52 16.71 1.00
CA LEU A 213 -2.22 15.62 0.05
C LEU A 213 -1.14 16.03 -0.94
N LEU A 214 -1.22 17.25 -1.49
CA LEU A 214 -0.24 17.75 -2.46
C LEU A 214 1.17 17.97 -1.87
N LYS A 215 1.32 18.01 -0.54
CA LYS A 215 2.64 18.06 0.11
C LYS A 215 3.33 16.70 0.16
N LEU A 216 2.58 15.61 -0.03
CA LEU A 216 3.13 14.27 -0.12
C LEU A 216 3.90 14.18 -1.45
N LYS A 217 5.22 14.35 -1.42
CA LYS A 217 6.13 14.27 -2.58
C LYS A 217 6.17 12.83 -3.15
N CYS A 218 5.05 12.36 -3.65
CA CYS A 218 4.81 10.99 -4.07
C CYS A 218 4.31 10.99 -5.52
N PRO A 219 4.83 10.12 -6.40
CA PRO A 219 4.38 10.08 -7.79
C PRO A 219 2.91 9.73 -7.95
N ILE A 220 2.36 8.88 -7.07
CA ILE A 220 0.98 8.40 -7.20
C ILE A 220 0.20 8.62 -5.90
N ILE A 221 -0.88 9.38 -5.98
CA ILE A 221 -1.82 9.61 -4.87
C ILE A 221 -3.23 9.19 -5.27
N ARG A 222 -3.86 8.35 -4.44
CA ARG A 222 -5.27 7.98 -4.58
C ARG A 222 -5.99 8.17 -3.26
N SER A 223 -6.96 9.07 -3.20
CA SER A 223 -7.74 9.35 -1.99
C SER A 223 -9.24 9.30 -2.26
N GLU A 224 -9.98 8.53 -1.49
CA GLU A 224 -11.44 8.36 -1.64
C GLU A 224 -12.27 9.28 -0.73
N CYS A 225 -11.65 10.06 0.15
CA CYS A 225 -12.30 11.15 0.86
C CYS A 225 -11.34 12.33 0.98
N THR A 226 -11.52 13.29 0.10
CA THR A 226 -10.74 14.53 0.10
C THR A 226 -11.70 15.70 0.10
N ASP A 227 -11.42 16.70 0.92
CA ASP A 227 -12.13 17.96 0.86
C ASP A 227 -11.41 18.89 -0.12
N PHE A 228 -12.12 19.27 -1.18
CA PHE A 228 -11.63 20.17 -2.23
C PHE A 228 -12.79 20.84 -2.97
N SER A 229 -12.58 22.10 -3.34
CA SER A 229 -13.45 22.89 -4.21
C SER A 229 -13.06 22.77 -5.69
N ASP A 230 -13.90 23.25 -6.59
CA ASP A 230 -13.57 23.34 -8.02
C ASP A 230 -12.38 24.29 -8.24
N THR A 231 -12.32 25.36 -7.46
CA THR A 231 -11.20 26.32 -7.44
C THR A 231 -9.89 25.66 -7.02
N ASP A 232 -9.91 24.73 -6.05
CA ASP A 232 -8.71 24.00 -5.64
C ASP A 232 -8.14 23.15 -6.78
N LEU A 233 -9.00 22.49 -7.56
CA LEU A 233 -8.58 21.76 -8.76
C LEU A 233 -8.02 22.70 -9.82
N ASN A 234 -8.67 23.83 -10.09
CA ASN A 234 -8.19 24.83 -11.04
C ASN A 234 -6.80 25.37 -10.65
N ILE A 235 -6.61 25.72 -9.38
CA ILE A 235 -5.31 26.16 -8.84
C ILE A 235 -4.26 25.07 -9.01
N PHE A 236 -4.59 23.82 -8.69
CA PHE A 236 -3.68 22.69 -8.91
C PHE A 236 -3.28 22.54 -10.38
N LEU A 237 -4.23 22.55 -11.31
CA LEU A 237 -3.96 22.40 -12.73
C LEU A 237 -3.15 23.57 -13.30
N LYS A 238 -3.46 24.81 -12.92
CA LYS A 238 -2.67 26.00 -13.31
C LYS A 238 -1.24 25.93 -12.77
N ASN A 239 -1.06 25.49 -11.53
CA ASN A 239 0.25 25.32 -10.94
C ASN A 239 1.05 24.22 -11.63
N TRP A 240 0.41 23.10 -11.96
CA TRP A 240 1.03 22.03 -12.74
C TRP A 240 1.42 22.49 -14.14
N LYS A 241 0.54 23.22 -14.83
CA LYS A 241 0.83 23.79 -16.15
C LYS A 241 2.09 24.68 -16.14
N LYS A 242 2.23 25.54 -15.13
CA LYS A 242 3.34 26.49 -15.05
C LYS A 242 4.67 25.85 -14.63
N ASN A 243 4.62 24.90 -13.70
CA ASN A 243 5.84 24.42 -13.02
C ASN A 243 6.18 22.96 -13.32
N GLY A 244 5.31 22.24 -14.03
CA GLY A 244 5.31 20.78 -14.04
C GLY A 244 4.86 20.21 -12.69
N GLY A 245 5.08 18.93 -12.47
CA GLY A 245 4.65 18.27 -11.23
C GLY A 245 5.57 17.16 -10.75
N THR A 246 5.42 16.83 -9.47
CA THR A 246 5.99 15.62 -8.87
C THR A 246 5.08 14.40 -9.01
N PHE A 247 3.92 14.56 -9.65
CA PHE A 247 2.85 13.57 -9.69
C PHE A 247 2.71 12.98 -11.09
N ASP A 248 2.76 11.66 -11.17
CA ASP A 248 2.39 10.89 -12.36
C ASP A 248 0.87 10.62 -12.38
N GLU A 249 0.26 10.42 -11.20
CA GLU A 249 -1.17 10.14 -11.05
C GLU A 249 -1.72 10.78 -9.77
N LEU A 250 -2.77 11.58 -9.91
CA LEU A 250 -3.58 12.08 -8.81
C LEU A 250 -5.02 11.64 -9.00
N THR A 251 -5.58 11.03 -7.97
CA THR A 251 -6.98 10.61 -7.95
C THR A 251 -7.59 10.99 -6.63
N VAL A 252 -8.61 11.85 -6.66
CA VAL A 252 -9.33 12.27 -5.45
C VAL A 252 -10.83 12.14 -5.65
N ASN A 253 -11.51 11.62 -4.64
CA ASN A 253 -12.97 11.65 -4.59
C ASN A 253 -13.39 12.76 -3.62
N ARG A 254 -14.32 13.59 -4.06
CA ARG A 254 -14.91 14.65 -3.24
C ARG A 254 -15.80 14.02 -2.16
N SER A 255 -15.95 14.72 -1.04
CA SER A 255 -16.84 14.27 0.05
C SER A 255 -18.31 14.12 -0.42
N PRO A 256 -19.08 13.17 0.12
CA PRO A 256 -20.41 12.78 -0.40
C PRO A 256 -21.55 13.78 -0.20
N ASN A 257 -21.27 14.96 0.37
CA ASN A 257 -22.24 16.02 0.55
C ASN A 257 -21.93 17.25 -0.30
N SER A 258 -20.87 17.19 -1.10
CA SER A 258 -20.51 18.28 -1.98
C SER A 258 -21.33 18.27 -3.27
N LEU A 259 -21.50 19.44 -3.87
CA LEU A 259 -22.09 19.56 -5.20
C LEU A 259 -21.21 18.85 -6.24
N ASP A 260 -21.85 18.51 -7.37
CA ASP A 260 -21.14 18.05 -8.56
C ASP A 260 -20.06 19.06 -8.98
N ILE A 261 -19.04 18.58 -9.68
CA ILE A 261 -17.93 19.43 -10.12
C ILE A 261 -18.42 20.34 -11.25
N ASP A 262 -18.26 21.66 -11.09
CA ASP A 262 -18.41 22.58 -12.21
C ASP A 262 -17.14 22.54 -13.08
N GLU A 263 -17.21 21.79 -14.17
CA GLU A 263 -16.09 21.64 -15.10
C GLU A 263 -15.61 22.98 -15.66
N ASN A 264 -16.52 23.96 -15.85
CA ASN A 264 -16.16 25.27 -16.39
C ASN A 264 -15.24 26.04 -15.43
N VAL A 265 -15.51 25.94 -14.12
CA VAL A 265 -14.66 26.54 -13.08
C VAL A 265 -13.30 25.83 -13.04
N VAL A 266 -13.29 24.50 -13.17
CA VAL A 266 -12.03 23.74 -13.14
C VAL A 266 -11.14 24.06 -14.34
N ILE A 267 -11.71 24.24 -15.53
CA ILE A 267 -10.95 24.52 -16.77
C ILE A 267 -10.71 26.01 -17.04
N GLU A 268 -11.27 26.91 -16.23
CA GLU A 268 -11.17 28.36 -16.45
C GLU A 268 -9.70 28.83 -16.54
N GLY A 269 -9.34 29.45 -17.67
CA GLY A 269 -7.98 29.96 -17.91
C GLY A 269 -6.95 28.87 -18.21
N LEU A 270 -7.39 27.64 -18.51
CA LEU A 270 -6.57 26.58 -19.09
C LEU A 270 -6.90 26.47 -20.59
N ASP A 271 -5.89 26.15 -21.40
CA ASP A 271 -6.02 25.72 -22.79
C ASP A 271 -6.41 24.23 -22.85
N ALA A 272 -7.48 23.88 -22.14
CA ALA A 272 -7.94 22.51 -22.02
C ALA A 272 -8.61 22.05 -23.32
N GLU A 273 -8.09 20.99 -23.93
CA GLU A 273 -8.68 20.35 -25.10
C GLU A 273 -9.56 19.18 -24.66
N SER A 274 -10.79 19.10 -25.16
CA SER A 274 -11.67 17.97 -24.83
C SER A 274 -11.20 16.68 -25.50
N ILE A 275 -11.19 15.60 -24.74
CA ILE A 275 -10.85 14.26 -25.22
C ILE A 275 -12.05 13.34 -24.97
N GLU A 276 -12.55 12.73 -26.04
CA GLU A 276 -13.60 11.71 -25.95
C GLU A 276 -13.05 10.38 -25.40
N TYR A 277 -11.87 9.97 -25.87
CA TYR A 277 -11.20 8.72 -25.49
C TYR A 277 -9.67 8.87 -25.53
N SER A 278 -9.01 8.73 -24.39
CA SER A 278 -7.58 8.39 -24.36
C SER A 278 -7.34 7.02 -23.71
N ARG A 279 -6.43 6.25 -24.30
CA ARG A 279 -5.94 4.97 -23.77
C ARG A 279 -4.62 5.23 -23.06
N TYR A 280 -4.59 5.09 -21.75
CA TYR A 280 -3.34 5.15 -20.99
C TYR A 280 -2.79 3.74 -20.73
N GLU A 281 -1.54 3.49 -21.15
CA GLU A 281 -0.74 2.32 -20.78
C GLU A 281 0.11 2.65 -19.55
N LYS A 282 -0.04 1.85 -18.48
CA LYS A 282 0.89 1.89 -17.35
C LYS A 282 2.15 1.09 -17.66
N PRO A 283 3.33 1.50 -17.17
CA PRO A 283 4.45 0.58 -17.05
C PRO A 283 4.07 -0.56 -16.09
N ALA A 284 4.21 -1.82 -16.55
CA ALA A 284 3.84 -3.09 -15.88
C ALA A 284 2.44 -3.69 -16.19
N ASP A 285 2.13 -3.89 -17.47
CA ASP A 285 1.08 -4.79 -18.00
C ASP A 285 -0.37 -4.54 -17.53
N GLN A 286 -0.71 -3.30 -17.17
CA GLN A 286 -2.11 -2.90 -16.97
C GLN A 286 -2.57 -2.00 -18.12
N PHE A 287 -3.34 -2.59 -19.05
CA PHE A 287 -4.07 -1.84 -20.05
C PHE A 287 -5.32 -1.17 -19.47
N MET A 288 -5.48 0.11 -19.86
CA MET A 288 -6.74 0.82 -20.13
C MET A 288 -7.56 1.34 -18.93
N LYS A 289 -7.18 2.53 -18.45
CA LYS A 289 -8.19 3.53 -18.07
C LYS A 289 -8.57 4.28 -19.34
N VAL A 290 -9.74 3.96 -19.89
CA VAL A 290 -10.40 4.84 -20.86
C VAL A 290 -10.70 6.14 -20.14
N PHE A 291 -10.21 7.24 -20.69
CA PHE A 291 -10.37 8.56 -20.12
C PHE A 291 -11.25 9.43 -21.02
N GLN A 292 -12.39 9.89 -20.49
CA GLN A 292 -13.17 10.99 -21.04
C GLN A 292 -12.89 12.23 -20.18
N GLY A 293 -12.61 13.36 -20.80
CA GLY A 293 -12.32 14.61 -20.09
C GLY A 293 -11.51 15.58 -20.94
N TYR A 294 -10.35 15.99 -20.44
CA TYR A 294 -9.54 17.06 -21.00
C TYR A 294 -8.05 16.71 -21.04
N SER A 295 -7.32 17.25 -22.01
CA SER A 295 -5.86 17.36 -21.99
C SER A 295 -5.42 18.79 -21.78
N ILE A 296 -4.31 18.95 -21.07
CA ILE A 296 -3.56 20.20 -20.95
C ILE A 296 -2.08 19.93 -21.18
N ARG A 297 -1.37 20.95 -21.66
CA ARG A 297 0.08 20.91 -21.82
C ARG A 297 0.74 21.88 -20.85
N ASN A 298 1.83 21.47 -20.23
CA ASN A 298 2.65 22.33 -19.39
C ASN A 298 3.72 23.07 -20.20
N ASP A 299 4.38 24.06 -19.58
CA ASP A 299 5.44 24.87 -20.20
C ASP A 299 6.71 24.05 -20.54
N GLN A 300 6.77 22.79 -20.12
CA GLN A 300 7.86 21.83 -20.39
C GLN A 300 7.49 20.84 -21.52
N GLU A 301 6.39 21.09 -22.23
CA GLU A 301 5.82 20.23 -23.28
C GLU A 301 5.35 18.84 -22.80
N GLU A 302 5.19 18.63 -21.50
CA GLU A 302 4.53 17.44 -20.98
C GLU A 302 3.01 17.59 -21.10
N ILE A 303 2.36 16.48 -21.43
CA ILE A 303 0.90 16.42 -21.56
C ILE A 303 0.34 15.73 -20.33
N ALA A 304 -0.76 16.27 -19.80
CA ALA A 304 -1.57 15.59 -18.79
C ALA A 304 -3.02 15.49 -19.24
N VAL A 305 -3.66 14.41 -18.81
CA VAL A 305 -5.09 14.15 -19.03
C VAL A 305 -5.83 14.10 -17.71
N PHE A 306 -6.99 14.74 -17.63
CA PHE A 306 -7.82 14.78 -16.44
C PHE A 306 -9.31 14.93 -16.72
N GLY A 307 -10.13 14.65 -15.72
CA GLY A 307 -11.58 14.55 -15.89
C GLY A 307 -12.28 13.87 -14.72
N PHE A 308 -13.60 13.79 -14.85
CA PHE A 308 -14.52 13.66 -13.74
C PHE A 308 -15.42 12.44 -13.94
N TYR A 309 -15.65 11.69 -12.86
CA TYR A 309 -16.39 10.43 -12.91
C TYR A 309 -17.35 10.35 -11.74
N GLY A 310 -18.60 9.96 -12.02
CA GLY A 310 -19.52 9.54 -10.97
C GLY A 310 -18.97 8.31 -10.24
N TRP A 311 -18.99 8.35 -8.91
CA TRP A 311 -18.66 7.25 -8.02
C TRP A 311 -19.80 7.13 -6.99
N HIS A 312 -20.27 5.90 -6.71
CA HIS A 312 -21.32 5.54 -5.75
C HIS A 312 -21.96 6.69 -4.92
N ASN A 313 -23.28 6.89 -5.07
CA ASN A 313 -24.11 7.80 -4.26
C ASN A 313 -23.53 9.23 -4.11
N LYS A 314 -23.57 10.02 -5.19
CA LYS A 314 -23.22 11.46 -5.25
C LYS A 314 -21.73 11.81 -5.05
N ASN A 315 -20.82 10.84 -5.00
CA ASN A 315 -19.39 11.16 -4.97
C ASN A 315 -18.87 11.44 -6.38
N VAL A 316 -18.24 12.59 -6.59
CA VAL A 316 -17.53 12.87 -7.85
C VAL A 316 -16.04 12.58 -7.66
N LYS A 317 -15.47 11.88 -8.64
CA LYS A 317 -14.07 11.48 -8.68
C LYS A 317 -13.32 12.27 -9.73
N PHE A 318 -12.35 13.05 -9.30
CA PHE A 318 -11.34 13.64 -10.16
C PHE A 318 -10.18 12.65 -10.37
N LYS A 319 -9.70 12.57 -11.60
CA LYS A 319 -8.50 11.82 -11.95
C LYS A 319 -7.63 12.70 -12.85
N PHE A 320 -6.34 12.65 -12.63
CA PHE A 320 -5.30 13.37 -13.36
C PHE A 320 -4.11 12.43 -13.59
N PHE A 321 -3.53 12.45 -14.79
CA PHE A 321 -2.39 11.64 -15.19
C PHE A 321 -1.44 12.43 -16.07
N VAL A 322 -0.14 12.27 -15.85
CA VAL A 322 0.89 12.74 -16.79
C VAL A 322 1.17 11.65 -17.83
N THR A 323 1.16 12.02 -19.10
CA THR A 323 1.38 11.11 -20.23
C THR A 323 2.83 11.23 -20.71
N THR A 324 3.54 10.11 -20.80
CA THR A 324 4.91 10.04 -21.32
C THR A 324 4.98 9.74 -22.82
N SER A 325 3.84 9.44 -23.44
CA SER A 325 3.67 9.21 -24.88
C SER A 325 2.72 10.27 -25.42
N GLY A 326 3.11 10.95 -26.50
CA GLY A 326 2.22 11.88 -27.21
C GLY A 326 0.88 11.20 -27.53
N LEU A 327 -0.22 11.91 -27.28
CA LEU A 327 -1.59 11.44 -27.48
C LEU A 327 -1.85 10.95 -28.90
#